data_AF-A0A819WWL3-F1
#
_entry.id   AF-A0A819WWL3-F1
#
_cell.length_a   1.000
_cell.length_b   1.000
_cell.length_c   1.000
_cell.angle_alpha   90.00
_cell.angle_beta   90.00
_cell.angle_gamma   90.00
#
_symmetry.space_group_name_H-M   'P 1'
#
loop_
_entity.id
_entity.type
_entity.pdbx_description
1 polymer ?
#
loop_
_entity_poly.entity_id
_entity_poly.type
_entity_poly.pdbx_seq_one_letter_code
_entity_poly.pdbx_strand_id
1 'polypeptide(L)' 'REQQQRQLKNNPSFIQLSYLFDWGSRCEFNEKFDRLWWQILGFDTNFRKLNLRVKLISKHCYPSNAYFFP' A
#
# COMPACT_ATOMS: atom_id res chain seq x y z
N ARG A 1 -26.03 6.35 -2.25
CA ARG A 1 -25.05 7.18 -3.01
C ARG A 1 -24.59 8.40 -2.22
N GLU A 2 -25.49 9.20 -1.66
CA GLU A 2 -25.12 10.45 -0.94
C GLU A 2 -24.30 10.24 0.35
N GLN A 3 -24.52 9.15 1.10
CA GLN A 3 -23.74 8.85 2.31
C GLN A 3 -22.28 8.46 2.02
N GLN A 4 -22.00 7.70 0.96
CA GLN A 4 -20.62 7.37 0.53
C GLN A 4 -19.88 8.65 0.11
N GLN A 5 -20.56 9.56 -0.58
CA GLN A 5 -20.01 10.87 -0.94
C GLN A 5 -19.66 11.73 0.28
N ARG A 6 -20.46 11.68 1.35
CA ARG A 6 -20.15 12.40 2.61
C ARG A 6 -18.97 11.78 3.36
N GLN A 7 -18.82 10.46 3.34
CA GLN A 7 -17.64 9.78 3.94
C GLN A 7 -16.35 10.11 3.18
N LEU A 8 -16.41 10.26 1.85
CA LEU A 8 -15.28 10.72 1.03
C LEU A 8 -14.85 12.17 1.31
N LYS A 9 -15.76 13.04 1.78
CA LYS A 9 -15.45 14.43 2.14
C LYS A 9 -14.73 14.58 3.48
N ASN A 10 -14.89 13.63 4.41
CA ASN A 10 -14.40 13.76 5.78
C ASN A 10 -13.19 12.88 6.09
N ASN A 11 -12.86 11.91 5.23
CA ASN A 11 -11.65 11.11 5.39
C ASN A 11 -10.57 11.61 4.42
N PRO A 12 -9.31 11.78 4.86
CA PRO A 12 -8.20 11.89 3.92
C PRO A 12 -8.29 10.68 2.99
N SER A 13 -8.40 10.93 1.69
CA SER A 13 -8.69 9.87 0.73
C SER A 13 -7.53 8.87 0.74
N PHE A 14 -7.78 7.69 1.28
CA PHE A 14 -6.77 6.64 1.37
C PHE A 14 -6.69 5.90 0.03
N ILE A 15 -5.49 5.79 -0.51
CA ILE A 15 -5.18 4.89 -1.61
C ILE A 15 -4.61 3.63 -1.00
N GLN A 16 -5.29 2.50 -1.23
CA GLN A 16 -4.78 1.20 -0.82
C GLN A 16 -4.07 0.55 -2.00
N LEU A 17 -2.80 0.16 -1.80
CA LEU A 17 -2.01 -0.57 -2.79
C LEU A 17 -1.75 -1.98 -2.28
N SER A 18 -2.30 -2.96 -2.98
CA SER A 18 -2.10 -4.39 -2.69
C SER A 18 -1.01 -4.95 -3.60
N TYR A 19 -0.03 -5.65 -3.04
CA TYR A 19 1.05 -6.26 -3.81
C TYR A 19 1.46 -7.64 -3.27
N LEU A 20 2.03 -8.41 -4.19
CA LEU A 20 2.63 -9.70 -3.90
C LEU A 20 4.16 -9.54 -3.90
N PHE A 21 4.85 -10.22 -2.99
CA PHE A 21 6.31 -10.27 -2.94
C PHE A 21 6.79 -11.71 -2.79
N ASP A 22 7.87 -12.06 -3.45
CA ASP A 22 8.41 -13.42 -3.57
C ASP A 22 9.81 -13.59 -2.96
N TRP A 23 10.44 -12.49 -2.52
CA TRP A 23 11.77 -12.50 -1.94
C TRP A 23 11.86 -11.71 -0.64
N GLY A 24 12.54 -12.29 0.34
CA GLY A 24 13.05 -11.61 1.53
C GLY A 24 12.04 -11.51 2.66
N SER A 25 12.42 -10.74 3.68
CA SER A 25 11.53 -10.46 4.81
C SER A 25 10.40 -9.53 4.38
N ARG A 26 9.17 -9.85 4.80
CA ARG A 26 8.00 -8.97 4.63
C ARG A 26 8.27 -7.57 5.16
N CYS A 27 8.92 -7.47 6.33
CA CYS A 27 9.17 -6.17 6.97
C CYS A 27 10.12 -5.32 6.13
N GLU A 28 11.22 -5.91 5.67
CA GLU A 28 12.23 -5.21 4.85
C GLU A 28 11.65 -4.81 3.49
N PHE A 29 10.89 -5.70 2.85
CA PHE A 29 10.18 -5.39 1.62
C PHE A 29 9.24 -4.20 1.82
N ASN A 30 8.39 -4.25 2.85
CA ASN A 30 7.40 -3.21 3.11
C ASN A 30 8.07 -1.86 3.36
N GLU A 31 9.18 -1.83 4.09
CA GLU A 31 9.93 -0.60 4.34
C GLU A 31 10.52 0.00 3.05
N LYS A 32 11.18 -0.82 2.23
CA LYS A 32 11.74 -0.38 0.95
C LYS A 32 10.65 0.10 -0.01
N PHE A 33 9.54 -0.63 -0.06
CA PHE A 33 8.42 -0.32 -0.94
C PHE A 33 7.66 0.94 -0.50
N ASP A 34 7.50 1.16 0.80
CA ASP A 34 6.95 2.40 1.36
C ASP A 34 7.78 3.61 0.97
N ARG A 35 9.11 3.56 1.17
CA ARG A 35 10.00 4.64 0.77
C ARG A 35 9.92 4.94 -0.74
N LEU A 36 9.90 3.90 -1.58
CA LEU A 36 9.80 4.06 -3.03
C LEU A 36 8.50 4.77 -3.42
N TRP A 37 7.36 4.36 -2.85
CA TRP A 37 6.08 5.00 -3.14
C TRP A 37 6.03 6.44 -2.66
N TRP A 38 6.55 6.74 -1.47
CA TRP A 38 6.63 8.12 -0.99
C TRP A 38 7.55 9.00 -1.84
N GLN A 39 8.61 8.44 -2.40
CA GLN A 39 9.43 9.16 -3.38
C GLN A 39 8.63 9.46 -4.64
N ILE A 40 8.05 8.45 -5.29
CA ILE A 40 7.31 8.59 -6.55
C ILE A 40 6.14 9.58 -6.37
N LEU A 41 5.28 9.35 -5.38
CA LEU A 41 4.10 10.17 -5.12
C LEU A 41 4.46 11.55 -4.55
N GLY A 42 5.60 11.62 -3.86
CA GLY A 42 6.16 12.88 -3.38
C GLY A 42 6.50 13.84 -4.50
N PHE A 43 6.82 13.39 -5.71
CA PHE A 43 7.06 14.27 -6.85
C PHE A 43 5.77 14.72 -7.56
N ASP A 44 4.64 14.06 -7.31
CA ASP A 44 3.36 14.40 -7.93
C ASP A 44 2.67 15.56 -7.20
N THR A 45 2.56 16.71 -7.88
CA THR A 45 1.92 17.91 -7.32
C THR A 45 0.43 17.76 -7.06
N ASN A 46 -0.27 16.90 -7.81
CA ASN A 46 -1.70 16.65 -7.60
C ASN A 46 -1.90 15.76 -6.36
N PHE A 47 -1.04 14.77 -6.17
CA PHE A 47 -1.04 13.92 -4.98
C PHE A 47 -0.86 14.74 -3.70
N ARG A 48 0.08 15.70 -3.70
CA ARG A 48 0.28 16.64 -2.58
C ARG A 48 -0.95 17.52 -2.32
N LYS A 49 -1.58 18.06 -3.37
CA LYS A 49 -2.78 18.91 -3.26
C LYS A 49 -3.98 18.16 -2.67
N LEU A 50 -4.10 16.87 -2.98
CA LEU A 50 -5.21 16.02 -2.55
C LEU A 50 -5.02 15.41 -1.15
N ASN A 51 -3.84 15.60 -0.52
CA ASN A 51 -3.50 15.08 0.81
C ASN A 51 -3.85 13.59 0.98
N LEU A 52 -3.52 12.81 -0.06
CA LEU A 52 -3.85 11.39 -0.11
C LEU A 52 -2.93 10.61 0.83
N ARG A 53 -3.49 9.61 1.51
CA ARG A 53 -2.72 8.71 2.38
C ARG A 53 -2.58 7.36 1.71
N VAL A 54 -1.36 6.82 1.67
CA VAL A 54 -1.12 5.50 1.08
C VAL A 54 -1.18 4.44 2.17
N LYS A 55 -1.91 3.35 1.91
CA LYS A 55 -1.91 2.15 2.73
C LYS A 55 -1.38 0.99 1.90
N LEU A 56 -0.23 0.47 2.31
CA LEU A 56 0.42 -0.67 1.66
C LEU A 56 -0.06 -1.99 2.28
N ILE A 57 -0.53 -2.92 1.45
CA ILE A 57 -0.92 -4.27 1.85
C ILE A 57 -0.12 -5.29 1.06
N SER A 58 0.71 -6.06 1.76
CA SER A 58 1.61 -7.06 1.21
C SER A 58 1.11 -8.48 1.49
N LYS A 59 1.23 -9.40 0.53
CA LYS A 59 1.14 -10.85 0.78
C LYS A 59 2.32 -11.57 0.12
N HIS A 60 2.91 -12.54 0.82
CA HIS A 60 3.97 -13.36 0.24
C HIS A 60 3.40 -14.26 -0.85
N CYS A 61 4.06 -14.36 -2.01
CA CYS A 61 3.61 -15.13 -3.17
C CYS A 61 3.45 -16.62 -2.84
N TYR A 62 4.27 -17.12 -1.91
CA TYR A 62 4.22 -18.50 -1.45
C TYR A 62 3.49 -18.58 -0.11
N PRO A 63 2.51 -19.49 0.05
CA PRO A 63 1.93 -19.76 1.36
C PRO A 63 3.04 -20.24 2.30
N SER A 64 3.04 -19.77 3.54
CA SER A 64 4.03 -20.14 4.58
C SER A 64 4.14 -21.65 4.81
N ASN A 65 3.17 -22.43 4.32
CA ASN A 65 3.13 -23.90 4.37
C ASN A 65 3.88 -24.60 3.21
N ALA A 66 4.52 -23.87 2.29
CA ALA A 66 5.29 -24.46 1.20
C ALA A 66 6.63 -25.10 1.65
N TYR A 67 6.98 -25.01 2.94
CA TYR A 67 8.15 -25.68 3.53
C TYR A 67 7.83 -26.96 4.30
N PHE A 68 6.60 -27.48 4.21
CA PHE A 68 6.33 -28.88 4.58
C PHE A 68 6.73 -29.77 3.38
N PHE A 69 8.04 -29.98 3.22
CA PHE A 69 8.53 -31.13 2.46
C PHE A 69 8.66 -32.33 3.43
N PRO A 70 8.34 -33.55 2.98
CA PRO A 70 8.34 -34.77 3.80
C PRO A 70 9.73 -35.17 4.32
#